data_AF-A0A382YKF8-F1
#
_entry.id   AF-A0A382YKF8-F1
#
_cell.length_a   1.000
_cell.length_b   1.000
_cell.length_c   1.000
_cell.angle_alpha   90.00
_cell.angle_beta   90.00
_cell.angle_gamma   90.00
#
_symmetry.space_group_name_H-M   'P 1'
#
loop_
_entity.id
_entity.type
_entity.pdbx_description
1 polymer ?
#
loop_
_entity_poly.entity_id
_entity_poly.type
_entity_poly.pdbx_seq_one_letter_code
_entity_poly.pdbx_strand_id
1 'polypeptide(L)'
;MSLEEGVTLPKDRVPYSAIVDRPPLVLPDGARMIVWTIVNVEEWDIERAMPRAVLTPPMGQPLIPDLPNWAWHEYGMRVGFWRLLDCLKRFNIAVTLAINGSVCTTYPRIASAALEAGWE
;
A
#
# COMPACT_ATOMS: atom_id res chain seq x y z
N MET A 1 -26.60 -17.43 -37.45
CA MET A 1 -25.21 -17.87 -37.18
C MET A 1 -24.66 -16.92 -36.14
N SER A 2 -24.80 -17.30 -34.86
CA SER A 2 -24.37 -16.50 -33.72
C SER A 2 -22.84 -16.52 -33.65
N LEU A 3 -22.21 -15.35 -33.79
CA LEU A 3 -20.80 -15.20 -33.48
C LEU A 3 -20.63 -15.37 -31.97
N GLU A 4 -19.78 -16.30 -31.56
CA GLU A 4 -19.36 -16.49 -30.18
C GLU A 4 -18.78 -15.16 -29.66
N GLU A 5 -19.35 -14.64 -28.57
CA GLU A 5 -18.77 -13.50 -27.86
C GLU A 5 -17.41 -13.94 -27.28
N GLY A 6 -16.33 -13.62 -27.99
CA GLY A 6 -14.97 -13.89 -27.56
C GLY A 6 -14.66 -13.18 -26.23
N VAL A 7 -13.98 -13.89 -25.33
CA VAL A 7 -13.57 -13.36 -24.02
C VAL A 7 -12.77 -12.07 -24.22
N THR A 8 -13.28 -10.94 -23.71
CA THR A 8 -12.53 -9.68 -23.67
C THR A 8 -11.36 -9.80 -22.70
N LEU A 9 -10.13 -9.69 -23.20
CA LEU A 9 -8.93 -9.72 -22.36
C LEU A 9 -8.69 -8.33 -21.73
N PRO A 10 -7.95 -8.22 -20.61
CA PRO A 10 -7.62 -6.92 -20.01
C PRO A 10 -6.98 -5.93 -20.98
N LYS A 11 -6.16 -6.41 -21.92
CA LYS A 11 -5.53 -5.58 -22.96
C LYS A 11 -6.53 -4.95 -23.94
N ASP A 12 -7.72 -5.54 -24.07
CA ASP A 12 -8.78 -5.07 -24.97
C ASP A 12 -9.68 -4.02 -24.29
N ARG A 13 -9.51 -3.80 -22.97
CA ARG A 13 -10.30 -2.85 -22.17
C ARG A 13 -9.79 -1.42 -22.26
N VAL A 14 -8.52 -1.22 -22.63
CA VAL A 14 -7.87 0.10 -22.65
C VAL A 14 -7.03 0.23 -23.91
N PRO A 15 -7.22 1.28 -24.74
CA PRO A 15 -6.37 1.54 -25.88
C PRO A 15 -4.92 1.73 -25.46
N TYR A 16 -3.98 1.23 -26.28
CA TYR A 16 -2.57 1.53 -26.09
C TYR A 16 -2.33 3.05 -26.19
N SER A 17 -1.58 3.60 -25.24
CA SER A 17 -1.15 5.00 -25.25
C SER A 17 0.31 5.07 -24.78
N ALA A 18 1.22 5.28 -25.73
CA ALA A 18 2.64 5.44 -25.43
C ALA A 18 2.90 6.76 -24.71
N ILE A 19 3.83 6.78 -23.76
CA ILE A 19 4.16 8.00 -23.00
C ILE A 19 4.69 9.14 -23.89
N VAL A 20 5.37 8.79 -25.00
CA VAL A 20 5.94 9.75 -25.96
C VAL A 20 4.89 10.47 -26.80
N ASP A 21 3.68 9.91 -26.91
CA ASP A 21 2.57 10.49 -27.67
C ASP A 21 1.61 11.29 -26.77
N ARG A 22 1.80 11.27 -25.45
CA ARG A 22 0.90 11.93 -24.50
C ARG A 22 1.16 13.43 -24.49
N PRO A 23 0.10 14.27 -24.48
CA PRO A 23 0.28 15.70 -24.28
C PRO A 23 0.95 15.96 -22.92
N PRO A 24 1.82 16.98 -22.80
CA PRO A 24 2.39 17.37 -21.52
C PRO A 24 1.30 17.69 -20.49
N LEU A 25 1.45 17.17 -19.27
CA LEU A 25 0.57 17.53 -18.16
C LEU A 25 0.95 18.92 -17.67
N VAL A 26 -0.03 19.82 -17.57
CA VAL A 26 0.14 21.12 -16.91
C VAL A 26 -0.23 20.95 -15.45
N LEU A 27 0.77 21.08 -14.58
CA LEU A 27 0.59 20.91 -13.15
C LEU A 27 0.32 22.27 -12.48
N PRO A 28 -0.33 22.27 -11.29
CA PRO A 28 -0.48 23.47 -10.48
C PRO A 28 0.86 24.19 -10.27
N ASP A 29 0.81 25.52 -10.22
CA ASP A 29 1.96 26.39 -9.97
C ASP A 29 3.16 26.22 -10.92
N GLY A 30 2.93 25.63 -12.11
CA GLY A 30 3.99 25.38 -13.08
C GLY A 30 4.97 24.28 -12.64
N ALA A 31 4.56 23.40 -11.71
CA ALA A 31 5.38 22.28 -11.27
C ALA A 31 5.72 21.34 -12.44
N ARG A 32 6.88 20.68 -12.35
CA ARG A 32 7.35 19.70 -13.36
C ARG A 32 7.14 18.25 -12.93
N MET A 33 6.81 18.03 -11.67
CA MET A 33 6.69 16.71 -11.07
C MET A 33 5.74 16.78 -9.88
N ILE A 34 4.86 15.79 -9.77
CA ILE A 34 4.10 15.51 -8.55
C ILE A 34 4.80 14.36 -7.83
N VAL A 35 5.01 14.53 -6.52
CA VAL A 35 5.40 13.42 -5.64
C VAL A 35 4.18 13.06 -4.82
N TRP A 36 3.69 11.84 -5.00
CA TRP A 36 2.58 11.30 -4.23
C TRP A 36 3.12 10.32 -3.19
N THR A 37 3.12 10.73 -1.92
CA THR A 37 3.63 9.92 -0.82
C THR A 37 2.52 9.06 -0.25
N ILE A 38 2.72 7.74 -0.31
CA ILE A 38 1.79 6.75 0.23
C ILE A 38 2.47 6.01 1.37
N VAL A 39 1.82 5.96 2.53
CA VAL A 39 2.21 5.09 3.64
C VAL A 39 1.22 3.94 3.70
N ASN A 40 1.72 2.71 3.54
CA ASN A 40 0.91 1.50 3.69
C ASN A 40 0.92 1.06 5.16
N VAL A 41 -0.26 0.85 5.74
CA VAL A 41 -0.45 0.23 7.05
C VAL A 41 -1.28 -1.03 6.85
N GLU A 42 -0.58 -2.14 6.75
CA GLU A 42 -1.20 -3.45 6.54
C GLU A 42 -1.24 -4.23 7.85
N GLU A 43 -2.30 -4.99 8.10
CA GLU A 43 -2.39 -5.96 9.19
C GLU A 43 -2.60 -7.35 8.61
N TRP A 44 -1.76 -8.30 9.01
CA TRP A 44 -1.87 -9.70 8.60
C TRP A 44 -2.25 -10.59 9.77
N ASP A 45 -3.21 -11.47 9.50
CA ASP A 45 -3.68 -12.49 10.43
C ASP A 45 -2.63 -13.61 10.59
N ILE A 46 -2.11 -13.78 11.80
CA ILE A 46 -1.08 -14.77 12.12
C ILE A 46 -1.58 -16.22 12.00
N GLU A 47 -2.89 -16.43 12.01
CA GLU A 47 -3.51 -17.75 11.83
C GLU A 47 -3.55 -18.17 10.34
N ARG A 48 -3.15 -17.28 9.43
CA ARG A 48 -3.14 -17.50 7.98
C ARG A 48 -1.72 -17.42 7.43
N ALA A 49 -1.53 -17.97 6.23
CA ALA A 49 -0.30 -17.78 5.48
C ALA A 49 -0.10 -16.28 5.21
N MET A 50 0.96 -15.72 5.78
CA MET A 50 1.27 -14.29 5.64
C MET A 50 2.10 -14.03 4.38
N PRO A 51 1.87 -12.92 3.67
CA PRO A 51 2.66 -12.55 2.49
C PRO A 51 4.08 -12.10 2.87
N ARG A 52 4.95 -11.96 1.88
CA ARG A 52 6.29 -11.33 1.99
C ARG A 52 7.16 -11.93 3.11
N ALA A 53 7.20 -13.26 3.19
CA ALA A 53 7.92 -14.00 4.24
C ALA A 53 9.37 -13.53 4.40
N VAL A 54 9.73 -13.13 5.62
CA VAL A 54 11.10 -12.74 6.00
C VAL A 54 12.07 -13.91 5.84
N LEU A 55 11.61 -15.13 6.14
CA LEU A 55 12.35 -16.36 5.97
C LEU A 55 11.67 -17.22 4.91
N THR A 56 12.46 -17.80 4.02
CA THR A 56 11.92 -18.77 3.06
C THR A 56 11.42 -19.99 3.83
N PRO A 57 10.16 -20.41 3.63
CA PRO A 57 9.62 -21.56 4.35
C PRO A 57 10.39 -22.84 4.03
N PRO A 58 10.66 -23.70 5.03
CA PRO A 58 11.21 -25.02 4.75
C PRO A 58 10.25 -25.80 3.84
N MET A 59 10.78 -26.36 2.75
CA MET A 59 10.01 -27.12 1.75
C MET A 59 8.93 -26.32 1.00
N GLY A 60 8.97 -24.98 1.03
CA GLY A 60 8.03 -24.13 0.30
C GLY A 60 6.61 -24.10 0.89
N GLN A 61 6.40 -24.66 2.08
CA GLN A 61 5.11 -24.66 2.78
C GLN A 61 5.06 -23.53 3.82
N PRO A 62 4.05 -22.63 3.79
CA PRO A 62 3.95 -21.57 4.78
C PRO A 62 4.00 -22.10 6.22
N LEU A 63 4.83 -21.46 7.06
CA LEU A 63 4.83 -21.72 8.50
C LEU A 63 3.58 -21.07 9.11
N ILE A 64 2.81 -21.80 9.91
CA ILE A 64 1.61 -21.27 10.57
C ILE A 64 1.62 -21.70 12.04
N PRO A 65 1.76 -20.78 13.01
CA PRO A 65 1.97 -19.33 12.81
C PRO A 65 3.39 -18.97 12.34
N ASP A 66 3.51 -18.03 11.41
CA ASP A 66 4.80 -17.47 10.96
C ASP A 66 5.31 -16.40 11.94
N LEU A 67 5.83 -16.85 13.09
CA LEU A 67 6.29 -15.95 14.14
C LEU A 67 7.39 -14.96 13.70
N PRO A 68 8.43 -15.38 12.94
CA PRO A 68 9.47 -14.44 12.47
C PRO A 68 8.90 -13.34 11.57
N ASN A 69 8.03 -13.68 10.63
CA ASN A 69 7.41 -12.70 9.75
C ASN A 69 6.45 -11.79 10.52
N TRP A 70 5.68 -12.34 11.49
CA TRP A 70 4.79 -11.54 12.34
C TRP A 70 5.56 -10.55 13.21
N ALA A 71 6.68 -10.98 13.82
CA ALA A 71 7.49 -10.09 14.65
C ALA A 71 8.09 -8.92 13.86
N TRP A 72 8.53 -9.17 12.62
CA TRP A 72 8.97 -8.12 11.71
C TRP A 72 7.82 -7.18 11.32
N HIS A 73 6.66 -7.73 11.01
CA HIS A 73 5.46 -6.96 10.68
C HIS A 73 5.02 -6.06 11.85
N GLU A 74 5.01 -6.60 13.08
CA GLU A 74 4.68 -5.86 14.30
C GLU A 74 5.60 -4.69 14.58
N TYR A 75 6.86 -4.75 14.13
CA TYR A 75 7.74 -3.58 14.21
C TYR A 75 7.15 -2.40 13.44
N GLY A 76 6.50 -2.63 12.30
CA GLY A 76 5.78 -1.62 11.53
C GLY A 76 4.72 -0.91 12.37
N MET A 77 3.85 -1.67 13.04
CA MET A 77 2.77 -1.13 13.88
C MET A 77 3.29 -0.44 15.13
N ARG A 78 4.28 -1.04 15.80
CA ARG A 78 4.76 -0.62 17.12
C ARG A 78 5.79 0.49 17.07
N VAL A 79 6.56 0.60 15.99
CA VAL A 79 7.72 1.51 15.91
C VAL A 79 7.79 2.22 14.56
N GLY A 80 7.72 1.48 13.45
CA GLY A 80 7.94 2.00 12.10
C GLY A 80 6.99 3.12 11.73
N PHE A 81 5.69 2.92 11.94
CA PHE A 81 4.65 3.91 11.69
C PHE A 81 4.93 5.22 12.42
N TRP A 82 5.26 5.16 13.71
CA TRP A 82 5.51 6.36 14.52
C TRP A 82 6.73 7.15 14.06
N ARG A 83 7.78 6.47 13.61
CA ARG A 83 8.96 7.12 13.04
C ARG A 83 8.66 7.79 11.71
N LEU A 84 7.87 7.14 10.84
CA LEU A 84 7.44 7.72 9.58
C LEU A 84 6.53 8.94 9.81
N LEU A 85 5.55 8.80 10.70
CA LEU A 85 4.64 9.88 11.08
C LEU A 85 5.42 11.11 11.54
N ASP A 86 6.35 10.94 12.49
CA ASP A 86 7.17 12.04 13.00
C ASP A 86 8.08 12.66 11.92
N CYS A 87 8.70 11.84 11.07
CA CYS A 87 9.52 12.35 9.97
C CYS A 87 8.71 13.17 8.96
N LEU A 88 7.58 12.62 8.49
CA LEU A 88 6.75 13.26 7.46
C LEU A 88 6.09 14.54 7.99
N LYS A 89 5.70 14.54 9.27
CA LYS A 89 5.25 15.76 9.98
C LYS A 89 6.34 16.84 10.01
N ARG A 90 7.59 16.48 10.37
CA ARG A 90 8.71 17.43 10.43
C ARG A 90 8.98 18.14 9.10
N PHE A 91 8.76 17.47 7.98
CA PHE A 91 8.95 18.03 6.65
C PHE A 91 7.65 18.57 6.00
N ASN A 92 6.53 18.58 6.75
CA ASN A 92 5.23 19.02 6.26
C ASN A 92 4.82 18.33 4.93
N ILE A 93 5.07 17.02 4.83
CA ILE A 93 4.73 16.21 3.65
C ILE A 93 3.27 15.75 3.77
N ALA A 94 2.49 16.01 2.72
CA ALA A 94 1.15 15.45 2.58
C ALA A 94 1.24 13.95 2.25
N VAL A 95 0.45 13.15 2.96
CA VAL A 95 0.50 11.68 2.87
C VAL A 95 -0.90 11.14 2.64
N THR A 96 -1.00 10.19 1.74
CA THR A 96 -2.17 9.30 1.62
C THR A 96 -1.90 8.03 2.39
N LEU A 97 -2.83 7.64 3.27
CA LEU A 97 -2.73 6.44 4.08
C LEU A 97 -3.48 5.27 3.43
N ALA A 98 -2.73 4.33 2.87
CA ALA A 98 -3.28 3.08 2.39
C ALA A 98 -3.34 2.08 3.56
N ILE A 99 -4.49 2.03 4.25
CA ILE A 99 -4.69 1.25 5.49
C ILE A 99 -5.66 0.08 5.29
N ASN A 100 -5.38 -1.07 5.90
CA ASN A 100 -6.39 -2.13 6.02
C ASN A 100 -7.51 -1.70 6.97
N GLY A 101 -8.77 -1.93 6.58
CA GLY A 101 -9.92 -1.56 7.41
C GLY A 101 -9.93 -2.20 8.80
N SER A 102 -9.30 -3.36 8.98
CA SER A 102 -9.18 -4.04 10.29
C SER A 102 -8.34 -3.24 11.29
N VAL A 103 -7.35 -2.48 10.82
CA VAL A 103 -6.44 -1.65 11.64
C VAL A 103 -7.22 -0.60 12.43
N CYS A 104 -8.32 -0.09 11.89
CA CYS A 104 -9.20 0.84 12.60
C CYS A 104 -9.78 0.26 13.90
N THR A 105 -9.85 -1.06 14.01
CA THR A 105 -10.36 -1.77 15.19
C THR A 105 -9.22 -2.34 16.04
N THR A 106 -8.20 -2.93 15.43
CA THR A 106 -7.10 -3.62 16.14
C THR A 106 -6.01 -2.68 16.62
N TYR A 107 -5.70 -1.64 15.84
CA TYR A 107 -4.73 -0.58 16.16
C TYR A 107 -5.33 0.82 15.99
N PRO A 108 -6.44 1.14 16.67
CA PRO A 108 -7.19 2.39 16.45
C PRO A 108 -6.31 3.63 16.63
N ARG A 109 -5.30 3.56 17.51
CA ARG A 109 -4.36 4.64 17.76
C ARG A 109 -3.54 5.04 16.53
N ILE A 110 -3.24 4.10 15.63
CA ILE A 110 -2.52 4.37 14.38
C ILE A 110 -3.42 5.18 13.44
N ALA A 111 -4.66 4.71 13.23
CA ALA A 111 -5.63 5.38 12.39
C ALA A 111 -5.94 6.81 12.91
N SER A 112 -6.17 6.96 14.22
CA SER A 112 -6.39 8.28 14.83
C SER A 112 -5.19 9.22 14.65
N ALA A 113 -3.97 8.73 14.86
CA ALA A 113 -2.78 9.56 14.74
C ALA A 113 -2.51 10.05 13.31
N ALA A 114 -2.89 9.26 12.29
CA ALA A 114 -2.83 9.67 10.90
C ALA A 114 -3.92 10.70 10.56
N LEU A 115 -5.16 10.49 11.03
CA LEU A 115 -6.25 11.46 10.87
C LEU A 115 -5.90 12.81 11.52
N GLU A 116 -5.37 12.80 12.75
CA GLU A 116 -4.88 14.00 13.45
C GLU A 116 -3.71 14.68 12.72
N ALA A 117 -2.94 13.92 11.94
CA ALA A 117 -1.88 14.45 11.09
C ALA A 117 -2.38 15.06 9.77
N GLY A 118 -3.69 14.96 9.50
CA GLY A 118 -4.29 15.39 8.23
C GLY A 118 -3.91 14.51 7.06
N TRP A 119 -3.57 13.24 7.30
CA TRP A 119 -3.35 12.28 6.21
C TRP A 119 -4.70 11.91 5.59
N GLU A 120 -4.71 11.78 4.26
CA GLU A 120 -5.88 11.33 3.47
C GLU A 120 -6.16 9.85 3.70
#